data_AF-A0A8S3FVH5-F1
#
_entry.id   AF-A0A8S3FVH5-F1
#
_cell.length_a   1.000
_cell.length_b   1.000
_cell.length_c   1.000
_cell.angle_alpha   90.00
_cell.angle_beta   90.00
_cell.angle_gamma   90.00
#
_symmetry.space_group_name_H-M   'P 1'
#
loop_
_entity.id
_entity.type
_entity.pdbx_description
1 polymer ?
#
loop_
_entity_poly.entity_id
_entity_poly.type
_entity_poly.pdbx_seq_one_letter_code
_entity_poly.pdbx_strand_id
1 'polypeptide(L)'
;QFQWSSLQTPTISGLTQTGMTVSISGTGFSSVPESNIVLIGTINSCVVTSATSTSIICTIGNAPSGIYNVNVDVVGKGLASSSGNVSVTIPLQVLSFSPSQGGAGGGYQLTIIGTGFSSNSTVTVDNNECSNLQVVNFSSITCIVPATTAMSNQQVVISIIVGSSTANASSLFTYDVTNTPTILFISPTSVTMNPGQLTINGSLFGNTAALVTVGSAYASVISTSANQIVASL
;
A
#
# COMPACT_ATOMS: atom_id res chain seq x y z
N GLN A 1 -50.19 3.89 -13.53
CA GLN A 1 -49.21 3.27 -14.46
C GLN A 1 -47.98 4.16 -14.47
N PHE A 2 -46.80 3.67 -14.07
CA PHE A 2 -45.57 4.46 -14.13
C PHE A 2 -45.11 4.53 -15.59
N GLN A 3 -44.97 5.73 -16.14
CA GLN A 3 -44.39 5.95 -17.46
C GLN A 3 -42.95 6.42 -17.29
N TRP A 4 -42.01 5.70 -17.90
CA TRP A 4 -40.61 6.12 -17.97
C TRP A 4 -40.50 7.33 -18.90
N SER A 5 -40.14 8.49 -18.37
CA SER A 5 -39.90 9.70 -19.16
C SER A 5 -38.41 9.86 -19.42
N SER A 6 -37.99 9.65 -20.67
CA SER A 6 -36.61 9.89 -21.11
C SER A 6 -36.18 11.36 -20.98
N LEU A 7 -37.13 12.29 -20.81
CA LEU A 7 -36.88 13.71 -20.55
C LEU A 7 -36.44 14.00 -19.11
N GLN A 8 -36.69 13.09 -18.16
CA GLN A 8 -36.30 13.27 -16.75
C GLN A 8 -35.05 12.47 -16.37
N THR A 9 -34.66 11.48 -17.18
CA THR A 9 -33.43 10.72 -16.98
C THR A 9 -32.22 11.63 -17.21
N PRO A 10 -31.27 11.73 -16.25
CA PRO A 10 -30.03 12.46 -16.48
C PRO A 10 -29.22 11.83 -17.62
N THR A 11 -28.39 12.61 -18.31
CA THR A 11 -27.54 12.09 -19.38
C THR A 11 -26.10 12.53 -19.21
N ILE A 12 -25.16 11.66 -19.59
CA ILE A 12 -23.75 11.98 -19.67
C ILE A 12 -23.39 12.14 -21.15
N SER A 13 -22.99 13.36 -21.52
CA SER A 13 -22.56 13.71 -22.88
C SER A 13 -21.05 13.63 -23.06
N GLY A 14 -20.27 13.75 -21.99
CA GLY A 14 -18.82 13.70 -22.08
C GLY A 14 -18.14 13.61 -20.72
N LEU A 15 -16.88 13.20 -20.77
CA LEU A 15 -16.01 13.10 -19.59
C LEU A 15 -14.61 13.53 -19.98
N THR A 16 -13.96 14.31 -19.12
CA THR A 16 -12.54 14.60 -19.20
C THR A 16 -11.88 14.28 -17.86
N GLN A 17 -10.67 13.73 -17.90
CA GLN A 17 -9.87 13.40 -16.73
C GLN A 17 -8.57 14.21 -16.75
N THR A 18 -8.21 14.81 -15.63
CA THR A 18 -6.92 15.49 -15.43
C THR A 18 -6.34 15.04 -14.09
N GLY A 19 -5.36 14.14 -14.14
CA GLY A 19 -4.87 13.44 -12.95
C GLY A 19 -5.97 12.60 -12.31
N MET A 20 -6.27 12.84 -11.04
CA MET A 20 -7.37 12.19 -10.31
C MET A 20 -8.67 13.01 -10.35
N THR A 21 -8.70 14.16 -11.01
CA THR A 21 -9.91 14.98 -11.14
C THR A 21 -10.65 14.63 -12.41
N VAL A 22 -11.96 14.45 -12.30
CA VAL A 22 -12.87 14.09 -13.39
C VAL A 22 -13.92 15.19 -13.55
N SER A 23 -14.08 15.67 -14.78
CA SER A 23 -15.14 16.59 -15.17
C SER A 23 -16.12 15.86 -16.08
N ILE A 24 -17.37 15.77 -15.64
CA ILE A 24 -18.46 15.10 -16.34
C ILE A 24 -19.38 16.19 -16.88
N SER A 25 -19.70 16.13 -18.16
CA SER A 25 -20.66 17.02 -18.82
C SER A 25 -21.92 16.25 -19.20
N GLY A 26 -23.07 16.91 -19.11
CA GLY A 26 -24.34 16.25 -19.33
C GLY A 26 -25.56 17.14 -19.08
N THR A 27 -26.68 16.52 -18.79
CA THR A 27 -27.93 17.20 -18.43
C THR A 27 -28.66 16.46 -17.31
N GLY A 28 -29.50 17.18 -16.57
CA GLY A 28 -30.36 16.57 -15.56
C GLY A 28 -29.67 16.27 -14.24
N PHE A 29 -28.42 16.70 -14.04
CA PHE A 29 -27.72 16.58 -12.76
C PHE A 29 -28.36 17.46 -11.67
N SER A 30 -28.03 17.17 -10.41
CA SER A 30 -28.39 18.03 -9.28
C SER A 30 -27.33 19.12 -9.09
N SER A 31 -27.76 20.34 -8.76
CA SER A 31 -26.83 21.40 -8.32
C SER A 31 -26.31 21.21 -6.89
N VAL A 32 -26.84 20.22 -6.16
CA VAL A 32 -26.36 19.83 -4.83
C VAL A 32 -25.34 18.69 -5.01
N PRO A 33 -24.04 18.91 -4.73
CA PRO A 33 -22.97 17.92 -4.93
C PRO A 33 -23.29 16.54 -4.37
N GLU A 34 -23.76 16.47 -3.13
CA GLU A 34 -24.04 15.23 -2.39
C GLU A 34 -25.22 14.43 -2.97
N SER A 35 -26.05 15.07 -3.81
CA SER A 35 -27.14 14.40 -4.52
C SER A 35 -26.71 13.74 -5.83
N ASN A 36 -25.44 13.87 -6.22
CA ASN A 36 -24.87 13.19 -7.37
C ASN A 36 -23.88 12.13 -6.86
N ILE A 37 -24.23 10.84 -7.01
CA ILE A 37 -23.40 9.72 -6.61
C ILE A 37 -22.65 9.24 -7.85
N VAL A 38 -21.32 9.39 -7.86
CA VAL A 38 -20.49 9.03 -9.02
C VAL A 38 -19.74 7.72 -8.74
N LEU A 39 -20.11 6.69 -9.51
CA LEU A 39 -19.55 5.35 -9.42
C LEU A 39 -18.45 5.17 -10.48
N ILE A 40 -17.28 4.71 -10.05
CA ILE A 40 -16.19 4.27 -10.91
C ILE A 40 -16.23 2.76 -10.99
N GLY A 41 -16.71 2.22 -12.11
CA GLY A 41 -17.13 0.83 -12.23
C GLY A 41 -18.30 0.55 -11.30
N THR A 42 -18.05 -0.22 -10.24
CA THR A 42 -19.03 -0.55 -9.20
C THR A 42 -18.74 0.15 -7.86
N ILE A 43 -17.69 0.96 -7.78
CA ILE A 43 -17.21 1.55 -6.52
C ILE A 43 -17.60 3.03 -6.48
N ASN A 44 -18.23 3.45 -5.38
CA ASN A 44 -18.45 4.88 -5.09
C ASN A 44 -17.13 5.52 -4.65
N SER A 45 -16.25 5.78 -5.62
CA SER A 45 -14.89 6.28 -5.36
C SER A 45 -14.71 7.74 -5.76
N CYS A 46 -15.61 8.35 -6.56
CA CYS A 46 -15.45 9.74 -6.97
C CYS A 46 -16.20 10.71 -6.04
N VAL A 47 -15.47 11.49 -5.25
CA VAL A 47 -16.04 12.49 -4.34
C VAL A 47 -16.38 13.74 -5.14
N VAL A 48 -17.67 14.08 -5.23
CA VAL A 48 -18.13 15.27 -5.97
C VAL A 48 -17.74 16.54 -5.22
N THR A 49 -16.97 17.40 -5.87
CA THR A 49 -16.46 18.67 -5.32
C THR A 49 -17.29 19.86 -5.77
N SER A 50 -17.91 19.79 -6.95
CA SER A 50 -18.88 20.79 -7.40
C SER A 50 -19.85 20.18 -8.41
N ALA A 51 -21.08 20.69 -8.44
CA ALA A 51 -22.11 20.22 -9.36
C ALA A 51 -23.02 21.37 -9.81
N THR A 52 -23.43 21.32 -11.06
CA THR A 52 -24.48 22.14 -11.67
C THR A 52 -25.46 21.20 -12.39
N SER A 53 -26.54 21.73 -12.96
CA SER A 53 -27.49 20.91 -13.74
C SER A 53 -26.88 20.26 -15.00
N THR A 54 -25.69 20.68 -15.42
CA THR A 54 -25.02 20.24 -16.65
C THR A 54 -23.57 19.81 -16.48
N SER A 55 -22.98 19.96 -15.29
CA SER A 55 -21.60 19.57 -15.03
C SER A 55 -21.41 19.05 -13.62
N ILE A 56 -20.60 18.00 -13.49
CA ILE A 56 -20.14 17.47 -12.20
C ILE A 56 -18.62 17.45 -12.25
N ILE A 57 -17.98 18.01 -11.23
CA ILE A 57 -16.55 17.83 -10.98
C ILE A 57 -16.42 16.94 -9.76
N CYS A 58 -15.66 15.86 -9.89
CA CYS A 58 -15.36 14.96 -8.78
C CYS A 58 -13.88 14.58 -8.77
N THR A 59 -13.39 14.20 -7.60
CA THR A 59 -12.03 13.69 -7.42
C THR A 59 -12.11 12.20 -7.13
N ILE A 60 -11.46 11.40 -7.97
CA ILE A 60 -11.33 9.96 -7.77
C ILE A 60 -10.52 9.75 -6.48
N GLY A 61 -11.13 9.04 -5.54
CA GLY A 61 -10.52 8.61 -4.31
C GLY A 61 -9.81 7.27 -4.50
N ASN A 62 -9.91 6.43 -3.48
CA ASN A 62 -9.22 5.15 -3.45
C ASN A 62 -10.00 4.13 -4.29
N ALA A 63 -9.34 3.61 -5.32
CA ALA A 63 -9.80 2.47 -6.12
C ALA A 63 -8.59 1.75 -6.76
N PRO A 64 -8.74 0.48 -7.17
CA PRO A 64 -7.66 -0.27 -7.82
C PRO A 64 -7.25 0.34 -9.16
N SER A 65 -6.03 0.04 -9.60
CA SER A 65 -5.55 0.48 -10.91
C SER A 65 -6.33 -0.20 -12.03
N GLY A 66 -6.69 0.55 -13.06
CA GLY A 66 -7.43 0.01 -14.20
C GLY A 66 -8.22 1.08 -14.95
N ILE A 67 -8.93 0.63 -15.99
CA ILE A 67 -9.85 1.46 -16.77
C ILE A 67 -11.27 1.08 -16.36
N TYR A 68 -12.06 2.07 -15.96
CA TYR A 68 -13.40 1.86 -15.44
C TYR A 68 -14.40 2.79 -16.12
N ASN A 69 -15.57 2.27 -16.46
CA ASN A 69 -16.70 3.10 -16.87
C ASN A 69 -17.20 3.95 -15.69
N VAL A 70 -17.68 5.15 -15.96
CA VAL A 70 -18.25 6.06 -14.98
C VAL A 70 -19.75 6.09 -15.10
N ASN A 71 -20.43 5.82 -13.99
CA ASN A 71 -21.88 5.92 -13.87
C ASN A 71 -22.22 7.02 -12.88
N VAL A 72 -23.32 7.74 -13.10
CA VAL A 72 -23.80 8.79 -12.20
C VAL A 72 -25.22 8.44 -11.79
N ASP A 73 -25.47 8.29 -10.50
CA ASP A 73 -26.81 8.18 -9.93
C ASP A 73 -27.20 9.53 -9.30
N VAL A 74 -28.27 10.13 -9.78
CA VAL A 74 -28.75 11.41 -9.26
C VAL A 74 -29.94 11.13 -8.36
N VAL A 75 -29.83 11.50 -7.08
CA VAL A 75 -30.89 11.27 -6.08
C VAL A 75 -32.21 11.87 -6.58
N GLY A 76 -33.26 11.04 -6.63
CA GLY A 76 -34.58 11.43 -7.11
C GLY A 76 -34.77 11.40 -8.64
N LYS A 77 -33.72 11.13 -9.42
CA LYS A 77 -33.79 10.98 -10.89
C LYS A 77 -33.22 9.66 -11.41
N GLY A 78 -32.43 8.96 -10.60
CA GLY A 78 -31.86 7.66 -10.92
C GLY A 78 -30.56 7.73 -11.74
N LEU A 79 -30.20 6.59 -12.31
CA LEU A 79 -28.98 6.40 -13.09
C LEU A 79 -29.02 7.17 -14.41
N ALA A 80 -27.96 7.93 -14.67
CA ALA A 80 -27.76 8.68 -15.89
C ALA A 80 -27.52 7.73 -17.08
N SER A 81 -28.13 8.04 -18.22
CA SER A 81 -27.85 7.37 -19.49
C SER A 81 -26.58 7.96 -20.11
N SER A 82 -25.64 7.12 -20.54
CA SER A 82 -24.41 7.55 -21.22
C SER A 82 -24.46 7.14 -22.70
N SER A 83 -24.21 8.08 -23.62
CA SER A 83 -24.20 7.83 -25.08
C SER A 83 -22.79 7.79 -25.69
N GLY A 84 -21.76 7.51 -24.90
CA GLY A 84 -20.37 7.52 -25.34
C GLY A 84 -19.44 6.68 -24.45
N ASN A 85 -18.14 6.71 -24.75
CA ASN A 85 -17.12 6.03 -23.95
C ASN A 85 -16.77 6.92 -22.75
N VAL A 86 -17.43 6.66 -21.61
CA VAL A 86 -17.31 7.45 -20.38
C VAL A 86 -16.45 6.66 -19.40
N SER A 87 -15.14 6.65 -19.62
CA SER A 87 -14.21 5.84 -18.84
C SER A 87 -13.09 6.67 -18.27
N VAL A 88 -12.65 6.31 -17.07
CA VAL A 88 -11.49 6.89 -16.39
C VAL A 88 -10.42 5.84 -16.19
N THR A 89 -9.17 6.28 -16.14
CA THR A 89 -8.02 5.43 -15.88
C THR A 89 -7.42 5.77 -14.52
N ILE A 90 -7.34 4.79 -13.64
CA ILE A 90 -6.65 4.89 -12.36
C ILE A 90 -5.25 4.32 -12.54
N PRO A 91 -4.19 5.14 -12.43
CA PRO A 91 -2.82 4.66 -12.59
C PRO A 91 -2.35 3.93 -11.33
N LEU A 92 -1.58 2.85 -11.52
CA LEU A 92 -0.77 2.27 -10.46
C LEU A 92 0.47 3.14 -10.26
N GLN A 93 0.63 3.72 -9.06
CA GLN A 93 1.76 4.59 -8.77
C GLN A 93 2.27 4.38 -7.34
N VAL A 94 3.58 4.51 -7.17
CA VAL A 94 4.23 4.62 -5.86
C VAL A 94 4.63 6.07 -5.67
N LEU A 95 4.04 6.74 -4.68
CA LEU A 95 4.29 8.15 -4.41
C LEU A 95 5.42 8.33 -3.38
N SER A 96 5.41 7.52 -2.33
CA SER A 96 6.45 7.55 -1.30
C SER A 96 6.50 6.24 -0.52
N PHE A 97 7.58 6.03 0.22
CA PHE A 97 7.70 4.94 1.16
C PHE A 97 8.55 5.35 2.36
N SER A 98 8.39 4.64 3.47
CA SER A 98 9.16 4.84 4.70
C SER A 98 9.31 3.53 5.46
N PRO A 99 10.50 3.22 6.00
CA PRO A 99 11.72 4.03 5.98
C PRO A 99 12.42 4.03 4.61
N SER A 100 13.32 5.00 4.37
CA SER A 100 14.12 5.08 3.13
C SER A 100 15.37 4.20 3.13
N GLN A 101 15.73 3.65 4.29
CA GLN A 101 16.88 2.77 4.48
C GLN A 101 16.64 1.76 5.61
N GLY A 102 17.42 0.70 5.64
CA GLY A 102 17.36 -0.33 6.67
C GLY A 102 18.49 -1.35 6.54
N GLY A 103 18.66 -2.20 7.56
CA GLY A 103 19.72 -3.21 7.59
C GLY A 103 19.62 -4.21 6.44
N ALA A 104 20.77 -4.74 6.00
CA ALA A 104 20.83 -5.78 4.98
C ALA A 104 20.17 -7.10 5.42
N GLY A 105 20.03 -7.32 6.73
CA GLY A 105 19.29 -8.46 7.29
C GLY A 105 17.76 -8.41 7.09
N GLY A 106 17.21 -7.31 6.56
CA GLY A 106 15.76 -7.15 6.37
C GLY A 106 14.98 -7.10 7.69
N GLY A 107 13.71 -7.49 7.65
CA GLY A 107 12.87 -7.72 8.84
C GLY A 107 12.15 -6.48 9.41
N TYR A 108 12.40 -5.29 8.88
CA TYR A 108 11.69 -4.07 9.27
C TYR A 108 10.45 -3.83 8.41
N GLN A 109 9.49 -3.11 8.99
CA GLN A 109 8.25 -2.73 8.33
C GLN A 109 8.48 -1.57 7.37
N LEU A 110 8.10 -1.78 6.11
CA LEU A 110 8.03 -0.78 5.06
C LEU A 110 6.58 -0.36 4.87
N THR A 111 6.32 0.93 4.92
CA THR A 111 5.02 1.54 4.58
C THR A 111 5.15 2.23 3.24
N ILE A 112 4.28 1.90 2.29
CA ILE A 112 4.27 2.46 0.94
C ILE A 112 2.95 3.19 0.72
N ILE A 113 3.04 4.41 0.19
CA ILE A 113 1.91 5.27 -0.16
C ILE A 113 1.88 5.46 -1.67
N GLY A 114 0.69 5.39 -2.26
CA GLY A 114 0.52 5.44 -3.70
C GLY A 114 -0.93 5.48 -4.16
N THR A 115 -1.16 5.06 -5.39
CA THR A 115 -2.51 4.95 -5.98
C THR A 115 -2.64 3.64 -6.74
N GLY A 116 -3.88 3.15 -6.84
CA GLY A 116 -4.19 2.00 -7.69
C GLY A 116 -3.83 0.64 -7.07
N PHE A 117 -3.55 0.57 -5.76
CA PHE A 117 -3.29 -0.71 -5.09
C PHE A 117 -4.56 -1.57 -5.03
N SER A 118 -4.41 -2.82 -4.67
CA SER A 118 -5.49 -3.82 -4.67
C SER A 118 -5.18 -4.95 -3.69
N SER A 119 -6.16 -5.77 -3.35
CA SER A 119 -5.96 -6.94 -2.46
C SER A 119 -4.99 -7.99 -3.02
N ASN A 120 -4.73 -7.98 -4.33
CA ASN A 120 -3.78 -8.85 -5.02
C ASN A 120 -2.46 -8.13 -5.35
N SER A 121 -2.14 -7.04 -4.65
CA SER A 121 -0.87 -6.35 -4.82
C SER A 121 0.30 -7.18 -4.28
N THR A 122 1.40 -7.19 -5.00
CA THR A 122 2.69 -7.72 -4.56
C THR A 122 3.69 -6.58 -4.45
N VAL A 123 4.51 -6.58 -3.40
CA VAL A 123 5.61 -5.62 -3.23
C VAL A 123 6.93 -6.37 -3.33
N THR A 124 7.85 -5.86 -4.14
CA THR A 124 9.22 -6.36 -4.21
C THR A 124 10.24 -5.27 -3.87
N VAL A 125 11.34 -5.67 -3.25
CA VAL A 125 12.52 -4.85 -2.98
C VAL A 125 13.69 -5.57 -3.65
N ASP A 126 14.26 -4.96 -4.68
CA ASP A 126 15.29 -5.60 -5.52
C ASP A 126 14.86 -6.98 -6.08
N ASN A 127 13.63 -7.07 -6.58
CA ASN A 127 13.00 -8.31 -7.06
C ASN A 127 12.76 -9.40 -6.00
N ASN A 128 13.04 -9.14 -4.73
CA ASN A 128 12.69 -10.05 -3.64
C ASN A 128 11.33 -9.64 -3.05
N GLU A 129 10.41 -10.60 -2.94
CA GLU A 129 9.06 -10.34 -2.43
C GLU A 129 9.08 -10.01 -0.93
N CYS A 130 8.32 -8.98 -0.55
CA CYS A 130 8.14 -8.64 0.86
C CYS A 130 7.17 -9.61 1.53
N SER A 131 7.46 -9.94 2.79
CA SER A 131 6.61 -10.84 3.58
C SER A 131 5.57 -10.06 4.39
N ASN A 132 4.55 -10.76 4.90
CA ASN A 132 3.48 -10.19 5.74
C ASN A 132 2.87 -8.90 5.13
N LEU A 133 2.57 -8.93 3.84
CA LEU A 133 1.98 -7.82 3.13
C LEU A 133 0.54 -7.59 3.61
N GLN A 134 0.25 -6.36 4.00
CA GLN A 134 -1.08 -5.89 4.41
C GLN A 134 -1.46 -4.69 3.56
N VAL A 135 -2.52 -4.84 2.77
CA VAL A 135 -3.11 -3.75 2.00
C VAL A 135 -4.11 -3.04 2.90
N VAL A 136 -3.75 -1.87 3.41
CA VAL A 136 -4.61 -1.09 4.31
C VAL A 136 -5.77 -0.49 3.53
N ASN A 137 -5.49 0.02 2.33
CA ASN A 137 -6.46 0.51 1.36
C ASN A 137 -5.81 0.60 -0.03
N PHE A 138 -6.54 1.09 -1.04
CA PHE A 138 -6.03 1.23 -2.42
C PHE A 138 -4.90 2.28 -2.62
N SER A 139 -4.44 2.91 -1.53
CA SER A 139 -3.37 3.92 -1.51
C SER A 139 -2.28 3.67 -0.45
N SER A 140 -2.38 2.60 0.34
CA SER A 140 -1.42 2.30 1.41
C SER A 140 -1.22 0.80 1.59
N ILE A 141 0.04 0.37 1.55
CA ILE A 141 0.48 -1.00 1.83
C ILE A 141 1.54 -0.96 2.93
N THR A 142 1.50 -1.94 3.83
CA THR A 142 2.62 -2.24 4.73
C THR A 142 3.13 -3.65 4.47
N CYS A 143 4.44 -3.86 4.55
CA CYS A 143 5.04 -5.19 4.39
C CYS A 143 6.39 -5.27 5.12
N ILE A 144 6.96 -6.47 5.24
CA ILE A 144 8.26 -6.71 5.86
C ILE A 144 9.31 -6.91 4.77
N VAL A 145 10.35 -6.07 4.81
CA VAL A 145 11.43 -6.06 3.80
C VAL A 145 12.26 -7.34 3.91
N PRO A 146 12.55 -8.03 2.80
CA PRO A 146 13.37 -9.23 2.80
C PRO A 146 14.83 -8.92 3.15
N ALA A 147 15.59 -9.96 3.53
CA ALA A 147 17.04 -9.85 3.64
C ALA A 147 17.69 -9.80 2.25
N THR A 148 18.84 -9.13 2.14
CA THR A 148 19.70 -9.14 0.96
C THR A 148 21.04 -9.82 1.27
N THR A 149 21.71 -10.33 0.24
CA THR A 149 23.08 -10.85 0.31
C THR A 149 24.14 -9.75 0.12
N ALA A 150 23.73 -8.48 0.08
CA ALA A 150 24.65 -7.36 -0.10
C ALA A 150 25.68 -7.28 1.05
N MET A 151 26.96 -7.19 0.69
CA MET A 151 28.06 -7.03 1.66
C MET A 151 28.52 -5.57 1.83
N SER A 152 27.90 -4.64 1.10
CA SER A 152 28.12 -3.20 1.20
C SER A 152 26.80 -2.46 1.03
N ASN A 153 26.78 -1.15 1.33
CA ASN A 153 25.59 -0.34 1.13
C ASN A 153 25.13 -0.42 -0.33
N GLN A 154 23.84 -0.69 -0.54
CA GLN A 154 23.24 -0.90 -1.85
C GLN A 154 21.94 -0.12 -1.96
N GLN A 155 21.76 0.59 -3.07
CA GLN A 155 20.50 1.24 -3.41
C GLN A 155 19.71 0.35 -4.37
N VAL A 156 18.42 0.17 -4.08
CA VAL A 156 17.54 -0.74 -4.80
C VAL A 156 16.18 -0.11 -5.06
N VAL A 157 15.46 -0.65 -6.05
CA VAL A 157 14.12 -0.18 -6.41
C VAL A 157 13.08 -0.95 -5.61
N ILE A 158 12.05 -0.23 -5.15
CA ILE A 158 10.81 -0.81 -4.66
C ILE A 158 9.82 -0.83 -5.83
N SER A 159 9.20 -1.98 -6.06
CA SER A 159 8.19 -2.16 -7.09
C SER A 159 6.89 -2.69 -6.49
N ILE A 160 5.77 -2.21 -7.00
CA ILE A 160 4.44 -2.75 -6.73
C ILE A 160 3.89 -3.35 -8.01
N ILE A 161 3.37 -4.55 -7.91
CA ILE A 161 2.80 -5.30 -9.03
C ILE A 161 1.32 -5.55 -8.71
N VAL A 162 0.44 -5.21 -9.66
CA VAL A 162 -1.01 -5.48 -9.60
C VAL A 162 -1.41 -6.12 -10.93
N GLY A 163 -1.69 -7.42 -10.91
CA GLY A 163 -1.94 -8.18 -12.14
C GLY A 163 -0.73 -8.11 -13.08
N SER A 164 -0.90 -7.52 -14.26
CA SER A 164 0.18 -7.32 -15.25
C SER A 164 0.82 -5.91 -15.20
N SER A 165 0.36 -5.04 -14.30
CA SER A 165 0.88 -3.68 -14.17
C SER A 165 1.94 -3.61 -13.08
N THR A 166 3.02 -2.89 -13.36
CA THR A 166 4.12 -2.65 -12.41
C THR A 166 4.34 -1.16 -12.26
N ALA A 167 4.47 -0.70 -11.02
CA ALA A 167 4.90 0.66 -10.70
C ALA A 167 6.16 0.61 -9.84
N ASN A 168 7.14 1.42 -10.21
CA ASN A 168 8.38 1.57 -9.45
C ASN A 168 8.33 2.85 -8.63
N ALA A 169 8.89 2.80 -7.43
CA ALA A 169 9.13 4.00 -6.65
C ALA A 169 10.14 4.92 -7.37
N SER A 170 9.91 6.23 -7.28
CA SER A 170 10.80 7.24 -7.85
C SER A 170 12.11 7.39 -7.06
N SER A 171 12.05 7.17 -5.75
CA SER A 171 13.22 7.12 -4.86
C SER A 171 13.72 5.69 -4.67
N LEU A 172 15.02 5.55 -4.40
CA LEU A 172 15.65 4.27 -4.10
C LEU A 172 15.63 3.98 -2.61
N PHE A 173 15.43 2.71 -2.27
CA PHE A 173 15.61 2.21 -0.92
C PHE A 173 17.08 1.85 -0.69
N THR A 174 17.64 2.16 0.48
CA THR A 174 19.05 1.85 0.78
C THR A 174 19.15 0.71 1.80
N TYR A 175 19.70 -0.42 1.37
CA TYR A 175 20.25 -1.41 2.29
C TYR A 175 21.55 -0.86 2.87
N ASP A 176 21.54 -0.52 4.15
CA ASP A 176 22.69 -0.03 4.90
C ASP A 176 23.24 -1.17 5.76
N VAL A 177 24.37 -1.74 5.36
CA VAL A 177 24.96 -2.88 6.08
C VAL A 177 25.36 -2.49 7.50
N THR A 178 25.64 -1.21 7.76
CA THR A 178 25.99 -0.71 9.09
C THR A 178 24.82 -0.74 10.07
N ASN A 179 23.58 -0.84 9.57
CA ASN A 179 22.36 -0.99 10.37
C ASN A 179 21.96 -2.45 10.60
N THR A 180 22.84 -3.42 10.26
CA THR A 180 22.57 -4.84 10.46
C THR A 180 23.16 -5.28 11.81
N PRO A 181 22.39 -5.93 12.69
CA PRO A 181 22.92 -6.47 13.95
C PRO A 181 24.03 -7.49 13.70
N THR A 182 25.09 -7.43 14.51
CA THR A 182 26.21 -8.39 14.41
C THR A 182 26.40 -9.12 15.73
N ILE A 183 26.68 -10.41 15.64
CA ILE A 183 27.07 -11.24 16.79
C ILE A 183 28.59 -11.30 16.80
N LEU A 184 29.20 -10.89 17.91
CA LEU A 184 30.65 -10.97 18.11
C LEU A 184 31.04 -12.31 18.72
N PHE A 185 30.43 -12.68 19.84
CA PHE A 185 30.65 -13.96 20.50
C PHE A 185 29.51 -14.33 21.45
N ILE A 186 29.45 -15.61 21.81
CA ILE A 186 28.47 -16.18 22.74
C ILE A 186 29.23 -16.76 23.94
N SER A 187 28.75 -16.50 25.16
CA SER A 187 29.36 -17.01 26.38
C SER A 187 28.31 -17.48 27.39
N PRO A 188 28.47 -18.68 27.98
CA PRO A 188 29.46 -19.70 27.63
C PRO A 188 29.11 -20.39 26.28
N THR A 189 30.11 -21.00 25.63
CA THR A 189 29.92 -21.73 24.35
C THR A 189 29.22 -23.08 24.49
N SER A 190 28.95 -23.52 25.72
CA SER A 190 28.23 -24.75 26.03
C SER A 190 27.43 -24.54 27.31
N VAL A 191 26.16 -24.91 27.27
CA VAL A 191 25.19 -24.77 28.37
C VAL A 191 24.36 -26.05 28.48
N THR A 192 23.98 -26.42 29.71
CA THR A 192 23.03 -27.52 29.98
C THR A 192 21.60 -27.01 29.86
N MET A 193 20.67 -27.79 29.32
CA MET A 193 19.25 -27.38 29.33
C MET A 193 18.75 -27.31 30.79
N ASN A 194 18.13 -26.18 31.18
CA ASN A 194 17.62 -25.86 32.52
C ASN A 194 18.64 -25.88 33.70
N PRO A 195 19.12 -24.73 34.23
CA PRO A 195 19.00 -23.36 33.74
C PRO A 195 20.27 -22.97 32.97
N GLY A 196 20.35 -23.36 31.70
CA GLY A 196 21.47 -23.00 30.84
C GLY A 196 21.34 -21.56 30.38
N GLN A 197 22.07 -20.65 31.00
CA GLN A 197 22.08 -19.25 30.60
C GLN A 197 23.22 -18.98 29.61
N LEU A 198 22.89 -18.33 28.51
CA LEU A 198 23.85 -17.85 27.52
C LEU A 198 23.71 -16.34 27.33
N THR A 199 24.84 -15.72 27.05
CA THR A 199 24.96 -14.29 26.77
C THR A 199 25.53 -14.12 25.36
N ILE A 200 24.77 -13.48 24.49
CA ILE A 200 25.15 -13.12 23.12
C ILE A 200 25.64 -11.68 23.17
N ASN A 201 26.91 -11.44 22.87
CA ASN A 201 27.48 -10.10 22.77
C ASN A 201 27.62 -9.70 21.31
N GLY A 202 27.36 -8.42 21.04
CA GLY A 202 27.33 -7.92 19.68
C GLY A 202 27.04 -6.43 19.61
N SER A 203 26.42 -6.03 18.51
CA SER A 203 26.01 -4.65 18.28
C SER A 203 24.64 -4.60 17.60
N LEU A 204 23.94 -3.49 17.82
CA LEU A 204 22.67 -3.13 17.18
C LEU A 204 21.52 -4.12 17.41
N PHE A 205 21.53 -4.88 18.52
CA PHE A 205 20.40 -5.74 18.87
C PHE A 205 19.12 -4.97 19.24
N GLY A 206 19.22 -3.65 19.43
CA GLY A 206 18.13 -2.81 19.87
C GLY A 206 17.77 -3.04 21.34
N ASN A 207 16.63 -2.50 21.77
CA ASN A 207 16.12 -2.63 23.15
C ASN A 207 14.73 -3.30 23.21
N THR A 208 14.27 -3.86 22.08
CA THR A 208 12.99 -4.57 21.96
C THR A 208 13.19 -6.07 22.10
N ALA A 209 12.09 -6.83 22.25
CA ALA A 209 12.16 -8.28 22.37
C ALA A 209 12.88 -8.92 21.16
N ALA A 210 13.89 -9.72 21.46
CA ALA A 210 14.57 -10.57 20.47
C ALA A 210 13.96 -11.97 20.47
N LEU A 211 14.06 -12.67 19.34
CA LEU A 211 13.79 -14.10 19.26
C LEU A 211 15.14 -14.82 19.14
N VAL A 212 15.45 -15.67 20.11
CA VAL A 212 16.68 -16.46 20.13
C VAL A 212 16.34 -17.92 19.94
N THR A 213 17.00 -18.57 18.99
CA THR A 213 16.89 -20.01 18.74
C THR A 213 18.25 -20.67 18.82
N VAL A 214 18.34 -21.81 19.50
CA VAL A 214 19.54 -22.65 19.58
C VAL A 214 19.20 -24.00 18.97
N GLY A 215 19.74 -24.27 17.78
CA GLY A 215 19.27 -25.39 16.96
C GLY A 215 17.81 -25.16 16.54
N SER A 216 16.92 -26.09 16.90
CA SER A 216 15.47 -25.97 16.66
C SER A 216 14.67 -25.47 17.87
N ALA A 217 15.32 -25.23 19.01
CA ALA A 217 14.65 -24.84 20.25
C ALA A 217 14.64 -23.32 20.44
N TYR A 218 13.52 -22.79 20.92
CA TYR A 218 13.39 -21.39 21.35
C TYR A 218 14.01 -21.20 22.73
N ALA A 219 14.88 -20.21 22.86
CA ALA A 219 15.40 -19.77 24.16
C ALA A 219 14.49 -18.69 24.75
N SER A 220 14.34 -18.69 26.07
CA SER A 220 13.64 -17.62 26.79
C SER A 220 14.57 -16.42 26.92
N VAL A 221 14.24 -15.29 26.30
CA VAL A 221 15.04 -14.06 26.41
C VAL A 221 14.79 -13.40 27.76
N ILE A 222 15.85 -13.28 28.55
CA ILE A 222 15.84 -12.68 29.88
C ILE A 222 16.01 -11.15 29.78
N SER A 223 16.92 -10.69 28.93
CA SER A 223 17.14 -9.26 28.70
C SER A 223 17.75 -8.98 27.34
N THR A 224 17.41 -7.82 26.76
CA THR A 224 17.97 -7.32 25.51
C THR A 224 18.46 -5.90 25.69
N SER A 225 19.64 -5.61 25.17
CA SER A 225 20.24 -4.28 25.08
C SER A 225 20.95 -4.16 23.74
N ALA A 226 21.30 -2.93 23.35
CA ALA A 226 21.97 -2.66 22.07
C ALA A 226 23.23 -3.51 21.81
N ASN A 227 23.89 -4.01 22.86
CA ASN A 227 25.15 -4.75 22.76
C ASN A 227 25.09 -6.18 23.32
N GLN A 228 23.98 -6.57 23.95
CA GLN A 228 23.90 -7.84 24.64
C GLN A 228 22.47 -8.39 24.68
N ILE A 229 22.32 -9.68 24.36
CA ILE A 229 21.11 -10.46 24.60
C ILE A 229 21.46 -11.58 25.59
N VAL A 230 20.67 -11.69 26.65
CA VAL A 230 20.78 -12.75 27.64
C VAL A 230 19.57 -13.66 27.49
N ALA A 231 19.80 -14.96 27.33
CA ALA A 231 18.73 -15.95 27.15
C ALA A 231 19.00 -17.21 27.97
N SER A 232 17.94 -17.95 28.29
CA SER A 232 17.98 -19.26 28.96
C SER A 232 17.36 -20.35 28.13
N LEU A 233 17.95 -21.55 28.20
CA LEU A 233 17.50 -22.79 27.57
C LEU A 233 16.78 -23.73 28.55
#